data_AF-A0A8S0FY83-F1
#
_entry.id   AF-A0A8S0FY83-F1
#
_cell.length_a   1.000
_cell.length_b   1.000
_cell.length_c   1.000
_cell.angle_alpha   90.00
_cell.angle_beta   90.00
_cell.angle_gamma   90.00
#
_symmetry.space_group_name_H-M   'P 1'
#
loop_
_entity.id
_entity.type
_entity.pdbx_description
1 polymer ?
#
loop_
_entity_poly.entity_id
_entity_poly.type
_entity_poly.pdbx_seq_one_letter_code
_entity_poly.pdbx_strand_id
1 'polypeptide(L)' 'MNSLFASTARGLEELLKTELENLGAVECQVVQGGVHFKGDTRLVYQRLSLI' A
#
# COMPACT_ATOMS: atom_id res chain seq x y z
N MET A 1 10.16 9.67 -6.24
CA MET A 1 9.23 9.08 -5.26
C MET A 1 7.87 8.99 -5.93
N ASN A 2 7.41 7.80 -6.29
CA ASN A 2 6.16 7.65 -7.04
C ASN A 2 4.97 7.58 -6.09
N SER A 3 3.89 8.28 -6.41
CA SER A 3 2.61 8.14 -5.72
C SER A 3 1.91 6.90 -6.25
N LEU A 4 1.55 5.99 -5.35
CA LEU A 4 1.01 4.66 -5.64
C LEU A 4 -0.29 4.48 -4.85
N PHE A 5 -1.14 3.58 -5.34
CA PHE A 5 -2.39 3.21 -4.69
C PHE A 5 -2.48 1.69 -4.56
N ALA A 6 -2.70 1.21 -3.34
CA ALA A 6 -2.97 -0.19 -3.05
C ALA A 6 -4.44 -0.35 -2.64
N SER A 7 -5.21 -1.07 -3.46
CA SER A 7 -6.59 -1.46 -3.13
C SER A 7 -6.59 -2.64 -2.14
N THR A 8 -7.51 -2.65 -1.18
CA THR A 8 -7.69 -3.77 -0.25
C THR A 8 -9.17 -4.04 0.01
N ALA A 9 -9.46 -5.19 0.60
CA ALA A 9 -10.81 -5.50 1.06
C ALA A 9 -11.23 -4.55 2.19
N ARG A 10 -12.53 -4.24 2.24
CA ARG A 10 -13.10 -3.29 3.21
C ARG A 10 -12.84 -3.74 4.65
N GLY A 11 -12.31 -2.85 5.47
CA GLY A 11 -11.94 -3.11 6.88
C GLY A 11 -10.48 -3.52 7.09
N LEU A 12 -9.69 -3.68 6.01
CA LEU A 12 -8.27 -4.01 6.08
C LEU A 12 -7.37 -2.83 5.71
N GLU A 13 -7.93 -1.63 5.51
CA GLU A 13 -7.17 -0.46 5.06
C GLU A 13 -6.10 -0.03 6.06
N GLU A 14 -6.42 -0.03 7.36
CA GLU A 14 -5.48 0.30 8.44
C GLU A 14 -4.35 -0.73 8.52
N LEU A 15 -4.67 -2.02 8.36
CA LEU A 15 -3.68 -3.10 8.40
C LEU A 15 -2.75 -3.02 7.18
N LEU A 16 -3.31 -2.74 5.99
CA LEU A 16 -2.53 -2.51 4.78
C LEU A 16 -1.60 -1.29 4.94
N LYS A 17 -2.07 -0.22 5.57
CA LYS A 17 -1.26 0.97 5.84
C LYS A 17 -0.04 0.62 6.71
N THR A 18 -0.24 -0.13 7.80
CA THR A 18 0.85 -0.57 8.67
C THR A 18 1.83 -1.48 7.93
N GLU A 19 1.36 -2.40 7.10
CA GLU A 19 2.22 -3.25 6.26
C GLU A 19 3.05 -2.41 5.28
N LEU A 20 2.44 -1.40 4.65
CA LEU A 20 3.14 -0.48 3.75
C LEU A 20 4.21 0.34 4.50
N GLU A 21 3.88 0.89 5.66
CA GLU A 21 4.82 1.63 6.52
C GLU A 21 6.01 0.73 6.94
N ASN A 22 5.75 -0.53 7.31
CA ASN A 22 6.78 -1.51 7.65
C ASN A 22 7.71 -1.86 6.48
N LEU A 23 7.19 -1.82 5.26
CA LEU A 23 7.98 -2.06 4.05
C LEU A 23 8.79 -0.83 3.61
N GLY A 24 8.62 0.32 4.28
CA GLY A 24 9.31 1.58 3.96
C GLY A 24 8.53 2.51 3.04
N ALA A 25 7.22 2.31 2.90
CA ALA A 25 6.36 3.31 2.28
C ALA A 25 6.24 4.54 3.18
N VAL A 26 6.18 5.71 2.56
CA VAL A 26 6.05 7.01 3.21
C VAL A 26 4.80 7.72 2.71
N GLU A 27 4.28 8.66 3.50
CA GLU A 27 3.03 9.39 3.18
C GLU A 27 1.84 8.44 2.91
N CYS A 28 1.65 7.43 3.75
CA CYS A 28 0.54 6.48 3.67
C CYS A 28 -0.78 7.14 4.13
N GLN A 29 -1.74 7.27 3.21
CA GLN A 29 -3.07 7.82 3.41
C GLN A 29 -4.14 6.77 3.14
N VAL A 30 -4.87 6.38 4.18
CA VAL A 30 -6.01 5.48 4.08
C VAL A 30 -7.19 6.20 3.42
N VAL A 31 -7.81 5.54 2.45
CA VAL A 31 -9.04 5.98 1.78
C VAL A 31 -10.02 4.81 1.72
N GLN A 32 -11.28 5.08 1.41
CA GLN A 32 -12.28 4.01 1.32
C GLN A 32 -11.88 3.00 0.24
N GLY A 33 -11.63 1.75 0.65
CA GLY A 33 -11.23 0.66 -0.26
C GLY A 33 -9.73 0.58 -0.59
N GLY A 34 -8.86 1.34 0.08
CA GLY A 34 -7.42 1.25 -0.18
C GLY A 34 -6.55 2.24 0.58
N VAL A 35 -5.27 2.28 0.22
CA VAL A 35 -4.26 3.16 0.80
C VAL A 35 -3.42 3.79 -0.30
N HIS A 36 -3.36 5.11 -0.33
CA HIS A 36 -2.38 5.86 -1.11
C HIS A 36 -1.06 5.91 -0.36
N PHE A 37 0.06 5.71 -1.04
CA PHE A 37 1.37 5.80 -0.42
C PHE A 37 2.42 6.21 -1.43
N LYS A 38 3.57 6.69 -0.95
CA LYS A 38 4.75 6.95 -1.78
C LYS A 38 5.84 5.95 -1.43
N GLY A 39 6.46 5.34 -2.43
CA GLY A 39 7.50 4.35 -2.22
C GLY A 39 8.28 4.02 -3.49
N ASP A 40 9.38 3.27 -3.32
CA ASP A 40 10.14 2.73 -4.44
C ASP A 40 9.35 1.58 -5.09
N THR A 41 9.30 1.56 -6.42
CA THR A 41 8.43 0.67 -7.22
C THR A 41 8.77 -0.82 -7.04
N ARG A 42 9.96 -1.14 -6.52
CA ARG A 42 10.39 -2.50 -6.17
C ARG A 42 9.50 -3.18 -5.12
N LEU A 43 8.87 -2.38 -4.26
CA LEU A 43 8.03 -2.83 -3.15
C LEU A 43 6.65 -3.34 -3.64
N VAL A 44 6.14 -2.79 -4.75
CA VAL A 44 4.82 -3.12 -5.32
C VAL A 44 4.81 -4.43 -6.11
N TYR A 45 5.92 -4.77 -6.78
CA TYR A 45 5.98 -5.94 -7.65
C TYR A 45 6.04 -7.29 -6.90
N GLN A 46 6.36 -7.31 -5.60
CA GLN A 46 6.53 -8.56 -4.86
C GLN A 46 5.20 -9.28 -4.56
N ARG A 47 4.04 -8.61 -4.68
CA ARG A 47 2.74 -9.17 -4.26
C ARG A 47 1.71 -9.38 -5.38
N LEU A 48 1.97 -8.93 -6.60
CA LEU A 48 1.00 -9.06 -7.71
C LEU A 48 1.02 -10.45 -8.42
N SER A 49 1.90 -11.37 -8.03
CA SER A 49 2.09 -12.65 -8.73
C SER A 49 1.38 -13.87 -8.10
N LEU A 50 0.39 -13.68 -7.22
CA LEU A 50 -0.34 -14.78 -6.56
C LEU A 50 -1.83 -14.43 -6.34
N ILE A 51 -2.52 -14.09 -7.42
CA ILE A 51 -3.98 -14.23 -7.56
C ILE A 51 -4.24 -14.88 -8.91
#